data_AF-A0A8B3GMI9-F1
#
_entry.id   AF-A0A8B3GMI9-F1
#
_cell.length_a   1.000
_cell.length_b   1.000
_cell.length_c   1.000
_cell.angle_alpha   90.00
_cell.angle_beta   90.00
_cell.angle_gamma   90.00
#
_symmetry.space_group_name_H-M   'P 1'
#
loop_
_entity.id
_entity.type
_entity.pdbx_description
1 polymer ?
#
loop_
_entity_poly.entity_id
_entity_poly.type
_entity_poly.pdbx_seq_one_letter_code
_entity_poly.pdbx_strand_id
1 'polypeptide(L)'
;MTIISDQTAEMTAELSRILNQGITLINAEGYYHQEKRPMIYVICTDKQVAEIVPVISSIDPKAFVVIDNVRSVKGTAISKLL
;
A
#
# COMPACT_ATOMS: atom_id res chain seq x y z
N MET A 1 -2.99 5.60 -0.02
CA MET A 1 -2.99 4.60 1.07
C MET A 1 -1.55 4.23 1.38
N THR A 2 -1.21 4.26 2.67
CA THR A 2 0.10 3.86 3.18
C THR A 2 -0.08 2.59 4.02
N ILE A 3 0.77 1.59 3.82
CA ILE A 3 0.74 0.32 4.53
C ILE A 3 2.10 0.09 5.18
N ILE A 4 2.09 -0.28 6.47
CA ILE A 4 3.27 -0.67 7.24
C ILE A 4 3.04 -2.10 7.72
N SER A 5 3.94 -3.02 7.35
CA SER A 5 3.82 -4.44 7.65
C SER A 5 5.21 -5.09 7.68
N ASP A 6 5.39 -6.11 8.53
CA ASP A 6 6.61 -6.90 8.54
C ASP A 6 6.66 -7.90 7.35
N GLN A 7 5.51 -8.14 6.70
CA GLN A 7 5.36 -9.00 5.53
C GLN A 7 5.42 -8.22 4.20
N THR A 8 6.25 -7.17 4.13
CA THR A 8 6.24 -6.21 2.99
C THR A 8 6.47 -6.88 1.63
N ALA A 9 7.33 -7.90 1.54
CA ALA A 9 7.63 -8.57 0.26
C ALA A 9 6.42 -9.33 -0.29
N GLU A 10 5.78 -10.16 0.54
CA GLU A 10 4.56 -10.89 0.20
C GLU A 10 3.41 -9.93 -0.10
N MET A 11 3.23 -8.93 0.76
CA MET A 11 2.21 -7.89 0.61
C MET A 11 2.34 -7.17 -0.74
N THR A 12 3.55 -6.73 -1.10
CA THR A 12 3.77 -5.98 -2.35
C THR A 12 3.54 -6.86 -3.57
N ALA A 13 3.93 -8.14 -3.52
CA ALA A 13 3.69 -9.08 -4.60
C ALA A 13 2.19 -9.29 -4.84
N GLU A 14 1.43 -9.51 -3.77
CA GLU A 14 -0.01 -9.78 -3.88
C GLU A 14 -0.79 -8.53 -4.30
N LEU A 15 -0.49 -7.37 -3.72
CA LEU A 15 -1.09 -6.10 -4.12
C LEU A 15 -0.78 -5.75 -5.58
N SER A 16 0.44 -6.03 -6.05
CA SER A 16 0.83 -5.82 -7.45
C SER A 16 -0.01 -6.68 -8.39
N ARG A 17 -0.22 -7.95 -8.02
CA ARG A 17 -1.04 -8.92 -8.77
C ARG A 17 -2.50 -8.51 -8.86
N ILE A 18 -3.06 -7.97 -7.78
CA ILE A 18 -4.48 -7.55 -7.72
C ILE A 18 -4.68 -6.24 -8.48
N LEU A 19 -3.83 -5.25 -8.21
CA LEU A 19 -4.07 -3.88 -8.67
C LEU A 19 -3.59 -3.61 -10.10
N ASN A 20 -2.65 -4.42 -10.62
CA ASN A 20 -2.04 -4.24 -11.95
C ASN A 20 -1.57 -2.80 -12.20
N GLN A 21 -1.03 -2.15 -11.18
CA GLN A 21 -0.56 -0.75 -11.24
C GLN A 21 0.74 -0.58 -10.45
N GLY A 22 1.41 0.55 -10.64
CA GLY A 22 2.63 0.87 -9.92
C GLY A 22 2.41 1.00 -8.41
N ILE A 23 3.28 0.34 -7.64
CA ILE A 23 3.36 0.46 -6.18
C ILE A 23 4.72 1.08 -5.86
N THR A 24 4.77 2.01 -4.90
CA THR A 24 6.03 2.62 -4.45
C THR A 24 6.41 2.06 -3.09
N LEU A 25 7.65 1.62 -2.95
CA LEU A 25 8.25 1.28 -1.66
C LEU A 25 9.01 2.48 -1.12
N ILE A 26 8.76 2.82 0.13
CA ILE A 26 9.46 3.87 0.88
C ILE A 26 10.36 3.19 1.89
N ASN A 27 11.67 3.41 1.78
CA ASN A 27 12.63 2.93 2.77
C ASN A 27 12.49 3.79 4.04
N ALA A 28 11.86 3.25 5.07
CA ALA A 28 11.74 3.91 6.38
C ALA A 28 12.50 3.14 7.46
N GLU A 29 12.64 3.78 8.61
CA GLU A 29 13.30 3.25 9.79
C GLU A 29 12.40 3.46 11.01
N GLY A 30 12.12 2.39 11.74
CA GLY A 30 11.34 2.45 12.97
C GLY A 30 12.21 2.95 14.11
N TYR A 31 11.87 4.10 14.70
CA TYR A 31 12.71 4.73 15.73
C TYR A 31 12.81 3.94 17.04
N TYR A 32 11.76 3.23 17.46
CA TYR A 32 11.82 2.49 18.74
C TYR A 32 12.78 1.30 18.68
N HIS A 33 12.74 0.54 17.58
CA HIS A 33 13.59 -0.64 17.38
C HIS A 33 14.88 -0.34 16.60
N GLN A 34 15.01 0.85 15.99
CA GLN A 34 16.13 1.24 15.11
C GLN A 34 16.33 0.24 13.95
N GLU A 35 15.21 -0.20 13.36
CA GLU A 35 15.18 -1.22 12.32
C GLU A 35 14.64 -0.65 11.01
N LYS A 36 15.23 -1.09 9.90
CA LYS A 36 14.71 -0.78 8.56
C LYS A 36 13.34 -1.43 8.39
N ARG A 37 12.35 -0.60 8.09
CA ARG A 37 10.96 -1.01 7.88
C ARG A 37 10.46 -0.36 6.59
N PRO A 38 10.56 -1.07 5.45
CA PRO A 38 9.98 -0.59 4.21
C PRO A 38 8.46 -0.36 4.38
N MET A 39 7.95 0.76 3.86
CA MET A 39 6.52 1.05 3.81
C MET A 39 6.03 0.98 2.37
N ILE A 40 4.78 0.56 2.20
CA ILE A 40 4.14 0.47 0.88
C ILE A 40 3.25 1.70 0.70
N TYR A 41 3.43 2.41 -0.40
CA TYR A 41 2.61 3.54 -0.80
C TYR A 41 1.90 3.24 -2.11
N VAL A 42 0.57 3.38 -2.10
CA VAL A 42 -0.28 3.11 -3.26
C VAL A 42 -1.40 4.13 -3.37
N ILE A 43 -1.64 4.58 -4.60
CA ILE A 43 -2.83 5.36 -4.97
C ILE A 43 -3.86 4.39 -5.52
N CYS A 44 -5.08 4.41 -4.97
CA CYS A 44 -6.14 3.48 -5.31
C CYS A 44 -7.51 4.15 -5.16
N THR A 45 -8.49 3.63 -5.91
CA THR A 45 -9.91 3.99 -5.77
C THR A 45 -10.50 3.38 -4.51
N ASP A 46 -11.64 3.90 -4.03
CA ASP A 46 -12.39 3.31 -2.91
C ASP A 46 -12.76 1.84 -3.17
N LYS A 47 -13.06 1.48 -4.43
CA LYS A 47 -13.33 0.10 -4.83
C LYS A 47 -12.10 -0.80 -4.62
N GLN A 48 -10.94 -0.35 -5.05
CA GLN A 48 -9.69 -1.09 -4.85
C GLN A 48 -9.32 -1.19 -3.37
N VAL A 49 -9.57 -0.14 -2.57
CA VAL A 49 -9.39 -0.20 -1.10
C VAL A 49 -10.26 -1.31 -0.51
N ALA A 50 -11.55 -1.36 -0.85
CA ALA A 50 -12.46 -2.39 -0.37
C ALA A 50 -12.03 -3.83 -0.78
N GLU A 51 -11.36 -3.97 -1.93
CA GLU A 51 -10.83 -5.23 -2.43
C GLU A 51 -9.56 -5.67 -1.68
N ILE A 52 -8.62 -4.75 -1.41
CA ILE A 52 -7.30 -5.11 -0.89
C ILE A 52 -7.19 -5.08 0.63
N VAL A 53 -8.01 -4.30 1.34
CA VAL A 53 -7.95 -4.25 2.82
C VAL A 53 -8.15 -5.64 3.47
N PRO A 54 -9.11 -6.48 3.05
CA PRO A 54 -9.24 -7.83 3.55
C PRO A 54 -8.01 -8.71 3.25
N VAL A 55 -7.39 -8.53 2.09
CA VAL A 55 -6.17 -9.26 1.68
C VAL A 55 -5.00 -8.85 2.58
N ILE A 56 -4.83 -7.55 2.84
CA ILE A 56 -3.80 -7.04 3.76
C ILE A 56 -3.96 -7.68 5.14
N SER A 57 -5.17 -7.68 5.69
CA SER A 57 -5.45 -8.31 6.99
C SER A 57 -5.24 -9.82 7.00
N SER A 58 -5.44 -10.50 5.86
CA SER A 58 -5.19 -11.93 5.74
C SER A 58 -3.69 -12.27 5.69
N ILE A 59 -2.87 -11.42 5.07
CA ILE A 59 -1.42 -11.60 4.98
C ILE A 59 -0.75 -11.23 6.31
N ASP A 60 -1.13 -10.09 6.86
CA ASP A 60 -0.59 -9.60 8.13
C ASP A 60 -1.71 -8.94 8.96
N PRO A 61 -2.27 -9.68 9.95
CA PRO A 61 -3.27 -9.14 10.87
C PRO A 61 -2.77 -7.97 11.72
N LYS A 62 -1.45 -7.74 11.79
CA LYS A 62 -0.82 -6.64 12.53
C LYS A 62 -0.43 -5.46 11.63
N ALA A 63 -0.72 -5.52 10.33
CA ALA A 63 -0.42 -4.44 9.41
C ALA A 63 -1.16 -3.15 9.79
N PHE A 64 -0.46 -2.03 9.71
CA PHE A 64 -1.05 -0.70 9.87
C PHE A 64 -1.39 -0.15 8.49
N VAL A 65 -2.65 0.21 8.28
CA VAL A 65 -3.16 0.77 7.02
C VAL A 65 -3.68 2.17 7.27
N VAL A 66 -3.15 3.15 6.53
CA VAL A 66 -3.60 4.55 6.55
C VAL A 66 -4.22 4.87 5.20
N ILE A 67 -5.50 5.25 5.21
CA ILE A 67 -6.26 5.62 4.02
C ILE A 67 -6.42 7.14 4.01
N ASP A 68 -5.72 7.79 3.07
CA ASP A 68 -5.77 9.23 2.88
C ASP A 68 -6.55 9.59 1.62
N ASN A 69 -7.45 10.57 1.73
CA ASN A 69 -8.18 11.13 0.60
C ASN A 69 -7.30 12.17 -0.12
N VAL A 70 -6.94 11.88 -1.37
CA VAL A 70 -6.17 12.79 -2.21
C VAL A 70 -7.09 13.63 -3.10
N ARG A 71 -6.87 14.96 -3.16
CA ARG A 71 -7.75 15.88 -3.91
C ARG A 71 -7.60 15.77 -5.43
N SER A 72 -6.38 15.55 -5.90
CA SER A 72 -6.10 15.34 -7.32
C SER A 72 -4.80 14.57 -7.48
N VAL A 73 -4.74 13.76 -8.52
CA VAL A 73 -3.55 13.01 -8.89
C VAL A 73 -3.32 13.19 -10.38
N LYS A 74 -2.08 13.43 -10.80
CA LYS A 74 -1.70 13.64 -12.20
C LYS A 74 -0.57 12.68 -12.58
N GLY A 75 -0.75 11.90 -13.64
CA GLY A 75 0.26 10.97 -14.13
C GLY A 75 -0.24 10.15 -15.31
N THR A 76 0.66 9.75 -16.21
CA THR A 76 0.36 9.01 -17.45
C THR A 76 -0.18 7.60 -17.22
N ALA A 77 0.04 7.02 -16.04
CA ALA A 77 -0.48 5.69 -15.65
C ALA A 77 -1.79 5.72 -14.83
N ILE A 78 -2.36 6.91 -14.60
CA ILE A 78 -3.46 7.16 -13.64
C ILE A 78 -4.82 7.31 -14.35
N SER A 79 -4.90 6.89 -15.61
CA SER A 79 -6.12 6.97 -16.44
C SER A 79 -7.31 6.15 -15.92
N LYS A 80 -7.15 5.35 -14.85
CA LYS A 80 -8.20 4.52 -14.22
C LYS A 80 -8.76 5.07 -12.90
N LEU A 81 -8.31 6.23 -12.44
CA LEU A 81 -8.73 6.83 -11.16
C LEU A 81 -9.74 7.97 -11.32
N LEU A 82 -10.17 8.27 -12.56
CA LEU A 82 -11.19 9.26 -12.91
C LEU A 82 -12.36 8.59 -13.62
#